data_AF-A0A428WUL2-F1
#
_entry.id   AF-A0A428WUL2-F1
#
_cell.length_a   1.000
_cell.length_b   1.000
_cell.length_c   1.000
_cell.angle_alpha   90.00
_cell.angle_beta   90.00
_cell.angle_gamma   90.00
#
_symmetry.space_group_name_H-M   'P 1'
#
loop_
_entity.id
_entity.type
_entity.pdbx_description
1 polymer ?
#
loop_
_entity_poly.entity_id
_entity_poly.type
_entity_poly.pdbx_seq_one_letter_code
_entity_poly.pdbx_strand_id
1 'polypeptide(L)'
;MCRQEVGGPSSAVVEAALRWLATRRDGGPLRFLRYALEDPSSESAIVLGGLLEPTASVPAATPETRALALWGLIADEVRKVGSAGDSRRRTTLTAAFRLSPGPGVEGPWRATLDDRFEQLKGCGAFRHPSPTTTTPMHKAWKRALGEKLVPCLMRRFESLCSRGESWRPYVEIGRAVDGTLSHVRTPGFKAPSKGAQPVFLERMLVTVEMHRRAIFCRITERKVTACEDGVDGYVVRALNGWTDRLATVPVKALWNCRVEALPGEHPGDPVLAKLRFGKPLARGQRLTFGSEAIEERVDKEHRWVNVDVDHHGIAPGALDVDGDPAVGLTIRVNFDDRPESCWWYAEQTDHERLRRPPAGDRHLLAVGDGFVQHTFRALCQPRENYGIAFRWPSA
;
A
#
# COMPACT_ATOMS: atom_id res chain seq x y z
N MET A 1 -10.43 -39.58 -30.78
CA MET A 1 -10.19 -38.76 -29.56
C MET A 1 -11.03 -37.51 -29.67
N CYS A 2 -12.03 -37.37 -28.80
CA CYS A 2 -12.90 -36.21 -28.74
C CYS A 2 -12.10 -34.96 -28.36
N ARG A 3 -12.24 -33.88 -29.14
CA ARG A 3 -11.85 -32.54 -28.72
C ARG A 3 -12.72 -32.17 -27.51
N GLN A 4 -12.14 -32.06 -26.33
CA GLN A 4 -12.79 -31.34 -25.23
C GLN A 4 -12.89 -29.88 -25.66
N GLU A 5 -14.11 -29.42 -25.95
CA GLU A 5 -14.42 -28.00 -25.97
C GLU A 5 -14.14 -27.48 -24.56
N VAL A 6 -13.05 -26.72 -24.40
CA VAL A 6 -12.80 -25.94 -23.18
C VAL A 6 -13.86 -24.84 -23.18
N GLY A 7 -15.01 -25.12 -22.56
CA GLY A 7 -16.10 -24.17 -22.44
C GLY A 7 -15.64 -22.97 -21.62
N GLY A 8 -15.67 -21.78 -22.21
CA GLY A 8 -15.37 -20.54 -21.51
C GLY A 8 -16.34 -20.28 -20.34
N PRO A 9 -16.02 -19.31 -19.46
CA PRO A 9 -16.85 -19.00 -18.30
C PRO A 9 -18.26 -18.58 -18.72
N SER A 10 -19.29 -18.96 -17.96
CA SER A 10 -20.65 -18.52 -18.28
C SER A 10 -20.86 -17.04 -17.89
N SER A 11 -21.74 -16.36 -18.63
CA SER A 11 -22.12 -14.96 -18.36
C SER A 11 -22.57 -14.73 -16.90
N ALA A 12 -23.29 -15.71 -16.33
CA ALA A 12 -23.77 -15.65 -14.95
C ALA A 12 -22.63 -15.70 -13.92
N VAL A 13 -21.60 -16.50 -14.17
CA VAL A 13 -20.42 -16.61 -13.29
C VAL A 13 -19.62 -15.30 -13.34
N VAL A 14 -19.40 -14.75 -14.54
CA VAL A 14 -18.71 -13.46 -14.72
C VAL A 14 -19.48 -12.33 -14.03
N GLU A 15 -20.80 -12.28 -14.18
CA GLU A 15 -21.63 -11.28 -13.51
C GLU A 15 -21.55 -11.40 -11.98
N ALA A 16 -21.62 -12.63 -11.44
CA ALA A 16 -21.53 -12.87 -10.00
C ALA A 16 -20.17 -12.41 -9.44
N ALA A 17 -19.07 -12.73 -10.12
CA ALA A 17 -17.72 -12.30 -9.76
C ALA A 17 -17.60 -10.76 -9.74
N LEU A 18 -18.12 -10.08 -10.77
CA LEU A 18 -18.10 -8.63 -10.85
C LEU A 18 -18.97 -7.97 -9.78
N ARG A 19 -20.13 -8.55 -9.43
CA ARG A 19 -20.95 -8.09 -8.31
C ARG A 19 -20.19 -8.22 -6.99
N TRP A 20 -19.54 -9.35 -6.77
CA TRP A 20 -18.73 -9.57 -5.56
C TRP A 20 -17.60 -8.54 -5.44
N LEU A 21 -16.86 -8.27 -6.53
CA LEU A 21 -15.82 -7.23 -6.55
C LEU A 21 -16.38 -5.85 -6.22
N ALA A 22 -17.52 -5.50 -6.80
CA ALA A 22 -18.16 -4.20 -6.61
C ALA A 22 -18.70 -3.99 -5.19
N THR A 23 -19.09 -5.05 -4.46
CA THR A 23 -19.69 -4.92 -3.12
C THR A 23 -18.70 -5.01 -1.97
N ARG A 24 -17.43 -5.39 -2.23
CA ARG A 24 -16.37 -5.38 -1.22
C ARG A 24 -16.29 -4.02 -0.53
N ARG A 25 -16.07 -4.01 0.78
CA ARG A 25 -15.98 -2.78 1.60
C ARG A 25 -14.53 -2.30 1.77
N ASP A 26 -13.62 -3.26 1.80
CA ASP A 26 -12.19 -3.11 2.06
C ASP A 26 -11.38 -3.28 0.77
N GLY A 27 -10.25 -2.58 0.65
CA GLY A 27 -9.34 -2.73 -0.49
C GLY A 27 -9.87 -2.26 -1.86
N GLY A 28 -8.95 -2.11 -2.81
CA GLY A 28 -9.28 -1.89 -4.22
C GLY A 28 -9.56 -3.22 -4.94
N PRO A 29 -10.39 -3.24 -6.00
CA PRO A 29 -10.70 -4.47 -6.75
C PRO A 29 -9.46 -5.24 -7.22
N LEU A 30 -8.40 -4.53 -7.64
CA LEU A 30 -7.13 -5.13 -8.08
C LEU A 30 -6.48 -6.02 -7.00
N ARG A 31 -6.55 -5.63 -5.72
CA ARG A 31 -6.01 -6.43 -4.61
C ARG A 31 -6.65 -7.82 -4.56
N PHE A 32 -7.96 -7.91 -4.73
CA PHE A 32 -8.68 -9.19 -4.69
C PHE A 32 -8.39 -10.06 -5.91
N LEU A 33 -8.27 -9.43 -7.09
CA LEU A 33 -7.85 -10.14 -8.31
C LEU A 33 -6.46 -10.76 -8.15
N ARG A 34 -5.51 -10.00 -7.57
CA ARG A 34 -4.17 -10.48 -7.31
C ARG A 34 -4.15 -11.58 -6.26
N TYR A 35 -4.80 -11.36 -5.11
CA TYR A 35 -4.82 -12.34 -4.02
C TYR A 35 -5.45 -13.68 -4.47
N ALA A 36 -6.50 -13.63 -5.30
CA ALA A 36 -7.11 -14.83 -5.88
C ALA A 36 -6.17 -15.62 -6.81
N LEU A 37 -5.20 -14.97 -7.44
CA LEU A 37 -4.18 -15.61 -8.28
C LEU A 37 -2.97 -16.11 -7.47
N GLU A 38 -2.66 -15.44 -6.36
CA GLU A 38 -1.59 -15.84 -5.42
C GLU A 38 -2.02 -17.03 -4.55
N ASP A 39 -3.27 -17.07 -4.13
CA ASP A 39 -3.86 -18.14 -3.30
C ASP A 39 -5.14 -18.71 -3.96
N PRO A 40 -5.00 -19.75 -4.81
CA PRO A 40 -6.11 -20.40 -5.49
C PRO A 40 -7.12 -21.09 -4.54
N SER A 41 -6.78 -21.27 -3.26
CA SER A 41 -7.68 -21.86 -2.26
C SER A 41 -8.55 -20.83 -1.54
N SER A 42 -8.26 -19.55 -1.73
CA SER A 42 -8.97 -18.44 -1.07
C SER A 42 -10.44 -18.31 -1.54
N GLU A 43 -11.28 -17.71 -0.69
CA GLU A 43 -12.65 -17.33 -1.06
C GLU A 43 -12.68 -16.47 -2.34
N SER A 44 -11.69 -15.59 -2.49
CA SER A 44 -11.57 -14.72 -3.67
C SER A 44 -11.30 -15.54 -4.93
N ALA A 45 -10.45 -16.56 -4.87
CA ALA A 45 -10.18 -17.45 -6.01
C ALA A 45 -11.43 -18.23 -6.43
N ILE A 46 -12.19 -18.75 -5.47
CA ILE A 46 -13.43 -19.49 -5.74
C ILE A 46 -14.45 -18.61 -6.46
N VAL A 47 -14.68 -17.39 -5.97
CA VAL A 47 -15.70 -16.49 -6.52
C VAL A 47 -15.25 -15.84 -7.84
N LEU A 48 -13.96 -15.51 -7.97
CA LEU A 48 -13.43 -14.79 -9.13
C LEU A 48 -12.90 -15.71 -10.23
N GLY A 49 -12.92 -17.03 -10.03
CA GLY A 49 -12.33 -18.02 -10.94
C GLY A 49 -12.74 -17.82 -12.39
N GLY A 50 -14.04 -17.69 -12.68
CA GLY A 50 -14.52 -17.50 -14.06
C GLY A 50 -14.12 -16.15 -14.69
N LEU A 51 -13.74 -15.15 -13.89
CA LEU A 51 -13.20 -13.89 -14.38
C LEU A 51 -11.67 -13.98 -14.62
N LEU A 52 -10.99 -14.81 -13.83
CA LEU A 52 -9.53 -14.97 -13.84
C LEU A 52 -9.04 -16.00 -14.85
N GLU A 53 -9.82 -17.05 -15.12
CA GLU A 53 -9.48 -18.14 -16.03
C GLU A 53 -9.00 -17.65 -17.41
N PRO A 54 -9.66 -16.69 -18.08
CA PRO A 54 -9.20 -16.18 -19.37
C PRO A 54 -7.78 -15.58 -19.36
N THR A 55 -7.32 -15.09 -18.21
CA THR A 55 -5.97 -14.51 -18.07
C THR A 55 -4.85 -15.56 -18.06
N ALA A 56 -5.18 -16.85 -18.04
CA ALA A 56 -4.18 -17.91 -18.17
C ALA A 56 -3.48 -17.90 -19.54
N SER A 57 -4.08 -17.27 -20.56
CA SER A 57 -3.45 -17.10 -21.87
C SER A 57 -2.39 -16.00 -21.93
N VAL A 58 -2.21 -15.21 -20.86
CA VAL A 58 -1.17 -14.16 -20.82
C VAL A 58 0.22 -14.83 -20.76
N PRO A 59 1.12 -14.57 -21.73
CA PRO A 59 2.43 -15.22 -21.79
C PRO A 59 3.32 -14.88 -20.59
N ALA A 60 4.00 -15.89 -20.03
CA ALA A 60 4.98 -15.75 -18.93
C ALA A 60 4.47 -14.89 -17.74
N ALA A 61 3.17 -14.97 -17.44
CA ALA A 61 2.53 -13.99 -16.58
C ALA A 61 2.59 -14.36 -15.10
N THR A 62 3.10 -13.45 -14.29
CA THR A 62 2.97 -13.48 -12.83
C THR A 62 1.51 -13.20 -12.41
N PRO A 63 1.10 -13.58 -11.17
CA PRO A 63 -0.20 -13.20 -10.60
C PRO A 63 -0.49 -11.70 -10.74
N GLU A 64 0.50 -10.84 -10.48
CA GLU A 64 0.41 -9.39 -10.63
C GLU A 64 0.07 -8.98 -12.07
N THR A 65 0.80 -9.50 -13.07
CA THR A 65 0.58 -9.15 -14.48
C THR A 65 -0.80 -9.59 -14.96
N ARG A 66 -1.25 -10.78 -14.55
CA ARG A 66 -2.60 -11.28 -14.86
C ARG A 66 -3.69 -10.44 -14.22
N ALA A 67 -3.52 -10.04 -12.95
CA ALA A 67 -4.46 -9.17 -12.25
C ALA A 67 -4.55 -7.79 -12.92
N LEU A 68 -3.41 -7.19 -13.28
CA LEU A 68 -3.35 -5.91 -13.99
C LEU A 68 -4.00 -5.99 -15.37
N ALA A 69 -3.76 -7.06 -16.13
CA ALA A 69 -4.36 -7.26 -17.44
C ALA A 69 -5.89 -7.30 -17.36
N LEU A 70 -6.44 -8.10 -16.45
CA LEU A 70 -7.88 -8.17 -16.26
C LEU A 70 -8.47 -6.86 -15.74
N TRP A 71 -7.80 -6.22 -14.78
CA TRP A 71 -8.26 -4.95 -14.23
C TRP A 71 -8.29 -3.85 -15.29
N GLY A 72 -7.26 -3.77 -16.13
CA GLY A 72 -7.22 -2.84 -17.25
C GLY A 72 -8.31 -3.11 -18.27
N LEU A 73 -8.62 -4.38 -18.56
CA LEU A 73 -9.73 -4.74 -19.44
C LEU A 73 -11.09 -4.28 -18.88
N ILE A 74 -11.35 -4.52 -17.59
CA ILE A 74 -12.57 -4.06 -16.92
C ILE A 74 -12.66 -2.53 -16.99
N ALA A 75 -11.58 -1.83 -16.65
CA ALA A 75 -11.57 -0.37 -16.65
C ALA A 75 -11.78 0.21 -18.06
N ASP A 76 -11.14 -0.37 -19.08
CA ASP A 76 -11.28 0.03 -20.47
C ASP A 76 -12.70 -0.18 -21.00
N GLU A 77 -13.28 -1.37 -20.77
CA GLU A 77 -14.65 -1.65 -21.19
C GLU A 77 -15.66 -0.78 -20.45
N VAL A 78 -15.46 -0.47 -19.16
CA VAL A 78 -16.29 0.50 -18.43
C VAL A 78 -16.23 1.88 -19.07
N ARG A 79 -15.05 2.37 -19.49
CA ARG A 79 -14.92 3.67 -20.17
C ARG A 79 -15.69 3.71 -21.49
N LYS A 80 -15.72 2.58 -22.20
CA LYS A 80 -16.43 2.40 -23.47
C LYS A 80 -17.94 2.25 -23.34
N VAL A 81 -18.46 2.03 -22.12
CA VAL A 81 -19.91 2.06 -21.87
C VAL A 81 -20.43 3.49 -22.09
N GLY A 82 -20.89 3.78 -23.31
CA GLY A 82 -21.83 4.87 -23.60
C GLY A 82 -21.32 6.08 -24.38
N SER A 83 -22.11 6.47 -25.39
CA SER A 83 -22.25 7.85 -25.87
C SER A 83 -23.05 8.70 -24.87
N ALA A 84 -23.31 9.99 -25.14
CA ALA A 84 -23.90 10.95 -24.20
C ALA A 84 -25.18 10.47 -23.45
N GLY A 85 -25.98 9.57 -24.05
CA GLY A 85 -27.20 9.01 -23.44
C GLY A 85 -27.00 7.91 -22.39
N ASP A 86 -25.83 7.26 -22.34
CA ASP A 86 -25.52 6.15 -21.42
C ASP A 86 -24.65 6.60 -20.22
N SER A 87 -24.53 7.92 -20.00
CA SER A 87 -23.73 8.53 -18.94
C SER A 87 -24.04 7.98 -17.55
N ARG A 88 -25.31 7.69 -17.24
CA ARG A 88 -25.74 7.10 -15.96
C ARG A 88 -25.16 5.71 -15.74
N ARG A 89 -25.17 4.86 -16.77
CA ARG A 89 -24.65 3.48 -16.73
C ARG A 89 -23.14 3.47 -16.52
N ARG A 90 -22.41 4.31 -17.25
CA ARG A 90 -20.96 4.48 -17.07
C ARG A 90 -20.60 4.97 -15.69
N THR A 91 -21.31 5.98 -15.21
CA THR A 91 -21.04 6.63 -13.92
C THR A 91 -21.24 5.65 -12.77
N THR A 92 -22.28 4.82 -12.81
CA THR A 92 -22.50 3.82 -11.77
C THR A 92 -21.49 2.67 -11.83
N LEU A 93 -21.04 2.24 -13.01
CA LEU A 93 -19.93 1.28 -13.14
C LEU A 93 -18.61 1.87 -12.63
N THR A 94 -18.32 3.13 -12.96
CA THR A 94 -17.14 3.87 -12.48
C THR A 94 -17.12 3.89 -10.95
N ALA A 95 -18.25 4.24 -10.32
CA ALA A 95 -18.39 4.21 -8.87
C ALA A 95 -18.32 2.79 -8.30
N ALA A 96 -19.00 1.81 -8.90
CA ALA A 96 -19.04 0.43 -8.42
C ALA A 96 -17.63 -0.19 -8.35
N PHE A 97 -16.82 0.05 -9.38
CA PHE A 97 -15.44 -0.43 -9.49
C PHE A 97 -14.40 0.56 -8.96
N ARG A 98 -14.84 1.65 -8.32
CA ARG A 98 -13.96 2.69 -7.76
C ARG A 98 -12.97 3.26 -8.77
N LEU A 99 -13.29 3.31 -10.06
CA LEU A 99 -12.45 3.95 -11.08
C LEU A 99 -12.44 5.46 -10.85
N SER A 100 -11.39 6.16 -11.31
CA SER A 100 -11.21 7.59 -11.03
C SER A 100 -12.49 8.40 -11.26
N PRO A 101 -12.93 9.18 -10.26
CA PRO A 101 -14.20 9.90 -10.32
C PRO A 101 -14.21 10.87 -11.50
N GLY A 102 -15.36 10.95 -12.17
CA GLY A 102 -15.60 11.97 -13.18
C GLY A 102 -15.86 13.35 -12.54
N PRO A 103 -15.98 14.40 -13.37
CA PRO A 103 -16.27 15.75 -12.89
C PRO A 103 -17.52 15.79 -12.00
N GLY A 104 -17.42 16.46 -10.85
CA GLY A 104 -18.53 16.70 -9.93
C GLY A 104 -18.64 15.73 -8.75
N VAL A 105 -17.82 14.68 -8.67
CA VAL A 105 -17.71 13.85 -7.46
C VAL A 105 -16.57 14.37 -6.58
N GLU A 106 -16.90 14.79 -5.36
CA GLU A 106 -15.92 15.28 -4.40
C GLU A 106 -15.29 14.15 -3.58
N GLY A 107 -13.96 14.16 -3.51
CA GLY A 107 -13.18 13.26 -2.67
C GLY A 107 -13.10 11.81 -3.19
N PRO A 108 -12.41 10.93 -2.43
CA PRO A 108 -12.28 9.53 -2.78
C PRO A 108 -13.64 8.80 -2.68
N TRP A 109 -13.75 7.69 -3.40
CA TRP A 109 -14.90 6.81 -3.28
C TRP A 109 -15.06 6.25 -1.87
N ARG A 110 -16.28 6.29 -1.35
CA ARG A 110 -16.61 5.69 -0.06
C ARG A 110 -16.53 4.15 -0.08
N ALA A 111 -16.45 3.58 1.11
CA ALA A 111 -16.14 2.16 1.31
C ALA A 111 -17.23 1.21 0.77
N THR A 112 -18.52 1.50 1.01
CA THR A 112 -19.63 0.64 0.59
C THR A 112 -20.21 1.07 -0.77
N LEU A 113 -20.85 0.14 -1.47
CA LEU A 113 -21.47 0.43 -2.77
C LEU A 113 -22.59 1.48 -2.63
N ASP A 114 -23.41 1.37 -1.58
CA ASP A 114 -24.48 2.33 -1.29
C ASP A 114 -23.91 3.72 -1.04
N ASP A 115 -22.86 3.85 -0.23
CA ASP A 115 -22.22 5.13 0.03
C ASP A 115 -21.65 5.77 -1.25
N ARG A 116 -21.09 4.96 -2.16
CA ARG A 116 -20.61 5.44 -3.45
C ARG A 116 -21.76 5.92 -4.33
N PHE A 117 -22.91 5.26 -4.29
CA PHE A 117 -24.10 5.71 -5.01
C PHE A 117 -24.75 6.94 -4.37
N GLU A 118 -24.66 7.10 -3.06
CA GLU A 118 -25.02 8.35 -2.37
C GLU A 118 -24.17 9.52 -2.87
N GLN A 119 -22.85 9.33 -3.03
CA GLN A 119 -21.96 10.36 -3.63
C GLN A 119 -22.41 10.77 -5.04
N LEU A 120 -23.04 9.86 -5.80
CA LEU A 120 -23.51 10.16 -7.15
C LEU A 120 -24.79 11.01 -7.20
N LYS A 121 -25.57 11.14 -6.12
CA LYS A 121 -26.84 11.89 -6.13
C LYS A 121 -26.67 13.36 -6.53
N GLY A 122 -25.56 13.97 -6.14
CA GLY A 122 -25.22 15.36 -6.49
C GLY A 122 -24.52 15.53 -7.84
N CYS A 123 -24.20 14.44 -8.54
CA CYS A 123 -23.24 14.46 -9.65
C CYS A 123 -23.91 14.33 -11.03
N GLY A 124 -23.48 15.19 -11.96
CA GLY A 124 -23.68 15.10 -13.42
C GLY A 124 -24.94 14.36 -13.89
N ALA A 125 -24.77 13.09 -14.26
CA ALA A 125 -25.78 12.25 -14.90
C ALA A 125 -27.07 11.99 -14.06
N PHE A 126 -27.01 12.20 -12.74
CA PHE A 126 -28.14 12.02 -11.83
C PHE A 126 -28.61 13.34 -11.19
N ARG A 127 -28.05 14.49 -11.59
CA ARG A 127 -28.31 15.79 -10.94
C ARG A 127 -29.74 16.32 -11.18
N HIS A 128 -30.38 15.97 -12.30
CA HIS A 128 -31.67 16.54 -12.69
C HIS A 128 -32.68 15.47 -13.18
N PRO A 129 -33.79 15.25 -12.42
CA PRO A 129 -33.96 15.60 -11.01
C PRO A 129 -33.01 14.78 -10.12
N SER A 130 -32.48 15.40 -9.06
CA SER A 130 -31.62 14.68 -8.10
C SER A 130 -32.48 13.67 -7.32
N PRO A 131 -32.14 12.37 -7.35
CA PRO A 131 -32.96 11.37 -6.69
C PRO A 131 -32.79 11.43 -5.18
N THR A 132 -33.88 11.25 -4.44
CA THR A 132 -33.87 11.20 -2.97
C THR A 132 -33.30 9.87 -2.43
N THR A 133 -33.22 8.83 -3.26
CA THR A 133 -32.73 7.48 -2.91
C THR A 133 -31.65 7.00 -3.90
N THR A 134 -30.87 5.97 -3.54
CA THR A 134 -29.87 5.34 -4.45
C THR A 134 -30.49 4.33 -5.42
N THR A 135 -31.79 4.05 -5.32
CA THR A 135 -32.50 3.08 -6.18
C THR A 135 -32.26 3.28 -7.68
N PRO A 136 -32.23 4.52 -8.23
CA PRO A 136 -31.92 4.75 -9.63
C PRO A 136 -30.49 4.32 -10.01
N MET A 137 -29.51 4.52 -9.13
CA MET A 137 -28.12 4.12 -9.34
C MET A 137 -28.00 2.60 -9.32
N HIS A 138 -28.66 1.92 -8.38
CA HIS A 138 -28.71 0.46 -8.32
C HIS A 138 -29.33 -0.14 -9.58
N LYS A 139 -30.44 0.43 -10.06
CA LYS A 139 -31.09 -0.03 -11.30
C LYS A 139 -30.20 0.21 -12.52
N ALA A 140 -29.57 1.37 -12.61
CA ALA A 140 -28.63 1.69 -13.68
C ALA A 140 -27.40 0.79 -13.66
N TRP A 141 -26.82 0.53 -12.48
CA TRP A 141 -25.69 -0.37 -12.28
C TRP A 141 -26.02 -1.80 -12.70
N LYS A 142 -27.11 -2.38 -12.20
CA LYS A 142 -27.53 -3.75 -12.56
C LYS A 142 -27.69 -3.91 -14.08
N ARG A 143 -28.36 -2.96 -14.73
CA ARG A 143 -28.51 -2.95 -16.20
C ARG A 143 -27.18 -2.74 -16.92
N ALA A 144 -26.34 -1.83 -16.46
CA ALA A 144 -25.02 -1.59 -17.05
C ALA A 144 -24.11 -2.82 -16.94
N LEU A 145 -24.18 -3.53 -15.81
CA LEU A 145 -23.41 -4.74 -15.59
C LEU A 145 -23.87 -5.88 -16.51
N GLY A 146 -25.16 -6.25 -16.43
CA GLY A 146 -25.68 -7.41 -17.18
C GLY A 146 -25.89 -7.17 -18.67
N GLU A 147 -26.35 -5.97 -19.09
CA GLU A 147 -26.67 -5.70 -20.50
C GLU A 147 -25.47 -5.15 -21.30
N LYS A 148 -24.40 -4.68 -20.63
CA LYS A 148 -23.26 -4.03 -21.31
C LYS A 148 -21.92 -4.65 -20.93
N LEU A 149 -21.50 -4.50 -19.66
CA LEU A 149 -20.13 -4.87 -19.28
C LEU A 149 -19.88 -6.37 -19.43
N VAL A 150 -20.77 -7.23 -18.91
CA VAL A 150 -20.59 -8.68 -18.99
C VAL A 150 -20.56 -9.17 -20.44
N PRO A 151 -21.51 -8.83 -21.33
CA PRO A 151 -21.42 -9.19 -22.75
C PRO A 151 -20.17 -8.67 -23.47
N CYS A 152 -19.67 -7.48 -23.11
CA CYS A 152 -18.43 -6.96 -23.67
C CYS A 152 -17.21 -7.77 -23.21
N LEU A 153 -17.10 -8.07 -21.91
CA LEU A 153 -16.02 -8.87 -21.36
C LEU A 153 -16.00 -10.28 -21.96
N MET A 154 -17.17 -10.92 -22.07
CA MET A 154 -17.30 -12.24 -22.70
C MET A 154 -16.73 -12.28 -24.12
N ARG A 155 -17.17 -11.33 -24.99
CA ARG A 155 -16.63 -11.21 -26.36
C ARG A 155 -15.14 -10.92 -26.39
N ARG A 156 -14.64 -10.15 -25.42
CA ARG A 156 -13.20 -9.85 -25.30
C ARG A 156 -12.41 -11.08 -24.87
N PHE A 157 -12.91 -11.86 -23.91
CA PHE A 157 -12.23 -13.09 -23.47
C PHE A 157 -12.05 -14.08 -24.62
N GLU A 158 -13.10 -14.30 -25.42
CA GLU A 158 -13.00 -15.16 -26.62
C GLU A 158 -11.86 -14.70 -27.57
N SER A 159 -11.78 -13.39 -27.83
CA SER A 159 -10.73 -12.82 -28.67
C SER A 159 -9.33 -12.90 -28.04
N LEU A 160 -9.20 -12.60 -26.76
CA LEU A 160 -7.92 -12.52 -26.05
C LEU A 160 -7.32 -13.89 -25.70
N CYS A 161 -8.17 -14.88 -25.41
CA CYS A 161 -7.74 -16.26 -25.18
C CYS A 161 -7.03 -16.85 -26.40
N SER A 162 -7.44 -16.47 -27.62
CA SER A 162 -6.82 -16.95 -28.87
C SER A 162 -5.43 -16.36 -29.13
N ARG A 163 -5.10 -15.21 -28.54
CA ARG A 163 -3.86 -14.46 -28.79
C ARG A 163 -3.36 -13.78 -27.51
N GLY A 164 -2.62 -14.53 -26.69
CA GLY A 164 -2.11 -14.09 -25.39
C GLY A 164 -1.43 -12.72 -25.37
N GLU A 165 -0.64 -12.39 -26.40
CA GLU A 165 0.03 -11.07 -26.53
C GLU A 165 -0.95 -9.88 -26.57
N SER A 166 -2.20 -10.12 -26.97
CA SER A 166 -3.24 -9.08 -27.04
C SER A 166 -3.67 -8.57 -25.67
N TRP A 167 -3.24 -9.22 -24.58
CA TRP A 167 -3.46 -8.75 -23.21
C TRP A 167 -2.57 -7.57 -22.82
N ARG A 168 -1.41 -7.40 -23.47
CA ARG A 168 -0.39 -6.40 -23.10
C ARG A 168 -0.92 -4.97 -22.97
N PRO A 169 -1.76 -4.43 -23.88
CA PRO A 169 -2.32 -3.09 -23.72
C PRO A 169 -3.12 -2.93 -22.42
N TYR A 170 -3.81 -3.98 -21.97
CA TYR A 170 -4.61 -3.91 -20.75
C TYR A 170 -3.74 -3.93 -19.49
N VAL A 171 -2.55 -4.54 -19.52
CA VAL A 171 -1.59 -4.40 -18.41
C VAL A 171 -1.22 -2.93 -18.21
N GLU A 172 -0.93 -2.21 -19.29
CA GLU A 172 -0.59 -0.77 -19.20
C GLU A 172 -1.78 0.07 -18.73
N ILE A 173 -2.99 -0.23 -19.22
CA ILE A 173 -4.21 0.42 -18.73
C ILE A 173 -4.41 0.14 -17.24
N GLY A 174 -4.20 -1.11 -16.79
CA GLY A 174 -4.29 -1.51 -15.40
C GLY A 174 -3.33 -0.72 -14.51
N ARG A 175 -2.06 -0.59 -14.93
CA ARG A 175 -1.05 0.22 -14.23
C ARG A 175 -1.42 1.69 -14.17
N ALA A 176 -1.92 2.26 -15.28
CA ALA A 176 -2.33 3.66 -15.32
C ALA A 176 -3.52 3.93 -14.38
N VAL A 177 -4.51 3.03 -14.37
CA VAL A 177 -5.66 3.11 -13.47
C VAL A 177 -5.23 2.99 -12.01
N ASP A 178 -4.36 2.03 -11.67
CA ASP A 178 -3.83 1.87 -10.32
C ASP A 178 -2.99 3.06 -9.87
N GLY A 179 -2.18 3.62 -10.78
CA GLY A 179 -1.43 4.85 -10.58
C GLY A 179 -2.34 6.06 -10.30
N THR A 180 -3.55 6.09 -10.87
CA THR A 180 -4.54 7.16 -10.63
C THR A 180 -5.40 6.90 -9.38
N LEU A 181 -5.49 5.65 -8.91
CA LEU A 181 -6.10 5.28 -7.62
C LEU A 181 -5.15 5.45 -6.43
N SER A 182 -3.87 5.69 -6.70
CA SER A 182 -2.86 6.05 -5.70
C SER A 182 -3.01 7.49 -5.16
N HIS A 183 -4.08 8.21 -5.51
CA HIS A 183 -4.40 9.51 -4.91
C HIS A 183 -5.04 9.36 -3.52
N VAL A 184 -4.17 9.28 -2.51
CA VAL A 184 -4.38 9.66 -1.10
C VAL A 184 -5.50 8.90 -0.36
N ARG A 185 -5.05 8.09 0.62
CA ARG A 185 -5.76 7.09 1.45
C ARG A 185 -5.89 5.73 0.80
N THR A 186 -4.83 4.93 0.93
CA THR A 186 -4.90 3.48 0.76
C THR A 186 -5.96 2.94 1.72
N PRO A 187 -7.02 2.24 1.25
CA PRO A 187 -8.03 1.66 2.12
C PRO A 187 -7.37 0.74 3.14
N GLY A 188 -7.55 1.01 4.43
CA GLY A 188 -7.00 0.21 5.53
C GLY A 188 -6.03 0.93 6.47
N PHE A 189 -5.58 2.15 6.14
CA PHE A 189 -4.82 2.96 7.09
C PHE A 189 -5.72 3.75 8.05
N LYS A 190 -5.32 3.81 9.32
CA LYS A 190 -5.86 4.73 10.31
C LYS A 190 -5.64 6.19 9.84
N ALA A 191 -6.45 7.13 10.34
CA ALA A 191 -6.18 8.54 10.08
C ALA A 191 -4.81 8.96 10.66
N PRO A 192 -4.01 9.76 9.95
CA PRO A 192 -2.75 10.28 10.48
C PRO A 192 -3.00 11.26 11.63
N SER A 193 -1.97 11.49 12.47
CA SER A 193 -2.01 12.50 13.53
C SER A 193 -2.13 13.92 12.95
N LYS A 194 -2.63 14.85 13.78
CA LYS A 194 -2.55 16.28 13.46
C LYS A 194 -1.07 16.67 13.41
N GLY A 195 -0.63 17.24 12.29
CA GLY A 195 0.79 17.58 12.06
C GLY A 195 1.64 16.42 11.55
N ALA A 196 1.04 15.28 11.18
CA ALA A 196 1.78 14.22 10.51
C ALA A 196 2.48 14.73 9.26
N GLN A 197 3.64 14.17 8.96
CA GLN A 197 4.37 14.53 7.76
C GLN A 197 3.54 14.15 6.52
N PRO A 198 3.37 15.06 5.54
CA PRO A 198 2.43 14.90 4.44
C PRO A 198 2.97 13.97 3.33
N VAL A 199 3.49 12.81 3.73
CA VAL A 199 4.05 11.80 2.85
C VAL A 199 3.53 10.42 3.21
N PHE A 200 3.44 9.56 2.20
CA PHE A 200 3.23 8.13 2.35
C PHE A 200 4.53 7.41 1.98
N LEU A 201 4.94 6.40 2.75
CA LEU A 201 6.19 5.67 2.49
C LEU A 201 5.89 4.40 1.69
N GLU A 202 6.40 4.34 0.47
CA GLU A 202 6.37 3.13 -0.36
C GLU A 202 7.41 2.11 0.09
N ARG A 203 8.58 2.59 0.54
CA ARG A 203 9.69 1.78 1.07
C ARG A 203 10.38 2.56 2.19
N MET A 204 10.66 1.88 3.29
CA MET A 204 11.51 2.36 4.37
C MET A 204 12.46 1.23 4.76
N LEU A 205 13.76 1.44 4.55
CA LEU A 205 14.79 0.51 4.99
C LEU A 205 15.59 1.17 6.10
N VAL A 206 15.57 0.56 7.28
CA VAL A 206 16.36 0.99 8.43
C VAL A 206 17.46 -0.05 8.65
N THR A 207 18.71 0.38 8.50
CA THR A 207 19.89 -0.45 8.80
C THR A 207 20.58 0.11 10.03
N VAL A 208 20.79 -0.75 11.02
CA VAL A 208 21.42 -0.38 12.29
C VAL A 208 22.67 -1.21 12.50
N GLU A 209 23.77 -0.52 12.79
CA GLU A 209 25.01 -1.10 13.28
C GLU A 209 25.08 -0.93 14.79
N MET A 210 25.16 -2.05 15.50
CA MET A 210 25.35 -2.06 16.94
C MET A 210 26.84 -2.14 17.25
N HIS A 211 27.29 -1.36 18.24
CA HIS A 211 28.61 -1.48 18.84
C HIS A 211 28.48 -1.62 20.34
N ARG A 212 29.11 -2.63 20.96
CA ARG A 212 29.09 -2.85 22.42
C ARG A 212 27.68 -2.74 23.03
N ARG A 213 26.72 -3.43 22.40
CA ARG A 213 25.30 -3.47 22.81
C ARG A 213 24.51 -2.16 22.67
N ALA A 214 25.03 -1.17 21.95
CA ALA A 214 24.39 0.12 21.74
C ALA A 214 24.37 0.50 20.26
N ILE A 215 23.43 1.35 19.86
CA ILE A 215 23.31 1.80 18.47
C ILE A 215 24.46 2.74 18.16
N PHE A 216 25.34 2.35 17.24
CA PHE A 216 26.46 3.18 16.77
C PHE A 216 26.06 3.98 15.53
N CYS A 217 25.47 3.31 14.54
CA CYS A 217 25.05 3.93 13.29
C CYS A 217 23.64 3.49 12.90
N ARG A 218 22.85 4.43 12.41
CA ARG A 218 21.53 4.19 11.81
C ARG A 218 21.46 4.84 10.44
N ILE A 219 21.39 4.02 9.40
CA ILE A 219 21.10 4.46 8.04
C ILE A 219 19.61 4.25 7.78
N THR A 220 18.95 5.26 7.22
CA THR A 220 17.53 5.15 6.84
C THR A 220 17.31 5.63 5.42
N GLU A 221 16.90 4.69 4.57
CA GLU A 221 16.50 4.94 3.18
C GLU A 221 14.97 5.04 3.11
N ARG A 222 14.48 6.02 2.35
CA ARG A 222 13.04 6.26 2.21
C ARG A 222 12.70 6.45 0.74
N LYS A 223 11.64 5.80 0.29
CA LYS A 223 10.91 6.12 -0.94
C LYS A 223 9.55 6.64 -0.55
N VAL A 224 9.32 7.92 -0.78
CA VAL A 224 8.10 8.63 -0.36
C VAL A 224 7.25 9.02 -1.55
N THR A 225 5.95 9.17 -1.31
CA THR A 225 4.97 9.79 -2.20
C THR A 225 4.33 10.96 -1.47
N ALA A 226 4.41 12.16 -2.04
CA ALA A 226 3.81 13.36 -1.46
C ALA A 226 2.28 13.24 -1.42
N CYS A 227 1.67 13.54 -0.28
CA CYS A 227 0.21 13.47 -0.10
C CYS A 227 -0.49 14.80 -0.40
N GLU A 228 0.26 15.89 -0.46
CA GLU A 228 -0.18 17.24 -0.82
C GLU A 228 0.85 17.92 -1.73
N ASP A 229 0.49 19.09 -2.25
CA ASP A 229 1.39 19.89 -3.08
C ASP A 229 2.35 20.72 -2.20
N GLY A 230 3.58 20.90 -2.68
CA GLY A 230 4.56 21.77 -2.02
C GLY A 230 5.36 21.10 -0.91
N VAL A 231 5.34 19.76 -0.80
CA VAL A 231 6.12 19.04 0.20
C VAL A 231 7.62 19.18 -0.10
N ASP A 232 8.32 19.94 0.73
CA ASP A 232 9.68 20.41 0.45
C ASP A 232 10.77 19.73 1.30
N GLY A 233 10.40 18.83 2.19
CA GLY A 233 11.33 18.03 2.97
C GLY A 233 10.65 17.02 3.88
N TYR A 234 11.46 16.33 4.67
CA TYR A 234 11.04 15.32 5.64
C TYR A 234 11.74 15.57 6.98
N VAL A 235 10.98 15.78 8.05
CA VAL A 235 11.51 16.02 9.38
C VAL A 235 11.95 14.69 9.98
N VAL A 236 13.11 14.68 10.61
CA VAL A 236 13.67 13.50 11.25
C VAL A 236 14.20 13.84 12.63
N ARG A 237 14.07 12.87 13.52
CA ARG A 237 14.67 12.89 14.83
C ARG A 237 15.42 11.59 15.03
N ALA A 238 16.70 11.69 15.34
CA ALA A 238 17.48 10.58 15.85
C ALA A 238 17.68 10.83 17.34
N LEU A 239 17.23 9.88 18.16
CA LEU A 239 17.20 10.00 19.61
C LEU A 239 17.94 8.84 20.23
N ASN A 240 18.75 9.15 21.24
CA ASN A 240 19.40 8.15 22.07
C ASN A 240 19.06 8.33 23.56
N GLY A 241 18.81 7.20 24.22
CA GLY A 241 18.55 7.11 25.67
C GLY A 241 17.20 6.48 26.05
N TRP A 242 17.14 6.00 27.31
CA TRP A 242 15.97 5.33 27.92
C TRP A 242 15.19 6.23 28.91
N THR A 243 15.79 7.34 29.36
CA THR A 243 15.25 8.22 30.42
C THR A 243 15.11 9.67 29.93
N ASP A 244 14.41 10.52 30.72
CA ASP A 244 13.95 11.92 30.51
C ASP A 244 14.93 12.95 29.91
N ARG A 245 16.13 12.54 29.48
CA ARG A 245 17.07 13.32 28.67
C ARG A 245 17.44 12.54 27.42
N LEU A 246 16.55 12.57 26.44
CA LEU A 246 16.83 12.11 25.07
C LEU A 246 17.85 13.07 24.44
N ALA A 247 19.07 12.58 24.20
CA ALA A 247 20.05 13.34 23.44
C ALA A 247 19.71 13.25 21.95
N THR A 248 19.73 14.39 21.25
CA THR A 248 19.57 14.42 19.80
C THR A 248 20.87 13.98 19.14
N VAL A 249 20.81 12.90 18.36
CA VAL A 249 21.93 12.42 17.56
C VAL A 249 21.99 13.24 16.27
N PRO A 250 23.16 13.78 15.87
CA PRO A 250 23.30 14.51 14.61
C PRO A 250 22.89 13.64 13.42
N VAL A 251 22.06 14.21 12.54
CA VAL A 251 21.65 13.57 11.28
C VAL A 251 22.46 14.15 10.13
N LYS A 252 22.98 13.29 9.26
CA LYS A 252 23.64 13.63 8.00
C LYS A 252 22.76 13.20 6.83
N ALA A 253 22.75 14.01 5.77
CA ALA A 253 22.13 13.63 4.50
C ALA A 253 23.09 12.75 3.70
N LEU A 254 22.57 11.68 3.08
CA LEU A 254 23.37 10.81 2.22
C LEU A 254 23.14 11.13 0.74
N TRP A 255 21.89 11.11 0.27
CA TRP A 255 21.56 11.43 -1.12
C TRP A 255 20.16 12.05 -1.24
N ASN A 256 19.95 12.81 -2.33
CA ASN A 256 18.70 13.45 -2.74
C ASN A 256 18.02 14.35 -1.68
N CYS A 257 18.76 14.75 -0.66
CA CYS A 257 18.31 15.70 0.36
C CYS A 257 19.49 16.50 0.92
N ARG A 258 19.20 17.54 1.68
CA ARG A 258 20.15 18.33 2.47
C ARG A 258 19.63 18.46 3.89
N VAL A 259 20.51 18.52 4.88
CA VAL A 259 20.09 18.73 6.28
C VAL A 259 19.95 20.22 6.54
N GLU A 260 18.79 20.63 7.05
CA GLU A 260 18.54 21.95 7.60
C GLU A 260 18.15 21.82 9.07
N ALA A 261 18.70 22.68 9.93
CA ALA A 261 18.25 22.77 11.30
C ALA A 261 16.90 23.50 11.34
N LEU A 262 15.91 22.88 11.97
CA LEU A 262 14.59 23.44 12.17
C LEU A 262 14.48 23.85 13.65
N PRO A 263 14.52 25.16 13.96
CA PRO A 263 14.42 25.61 15.33
C PRO A 263 13.02 25.26 15.87
N GLY A 264 12.95 24.96 17.17
CA GLY A 264 11.67 24.74 17.83
C GLY A 264 10.80 26.01 17.87
N GLU A 265 9.50 25.83 18.08
CA GLU A 265 8.52 26.93 18.07
C GLU A 265 8.65 27.82 19.31
N HIS A 266 9.13 27.26 20.42
CA HIS A 266 9.27 27.93 21.70
C HIS A 266 10.70 27.83 22.28
N PRO A 267 11.12 28.79 23.13
CA PRO A 267 12.39 28.71 23.84
C PRO A 267 12.50 27.40 24.66
N GLY A 268 13.56 26.64 24.41
CA GLY A 268 13.81 25.35 25.07
C GLY A 268 13.32 24.13 24.28
N ASP A 269 12.55 24.32 23.20
CA ASP A 269 12.18 23.23 22.31
C ASP A 269 13.42 22.62 21.61
N PRO A 270 13.42 21.30 21.35
CA PRO A 270 14.54 20.66 20.68
C PRO A 270 14.65 21.12 19.23
N VAL A 271 15.87 21.39 18.77
CA VAL A 271 16.16 21.60 17.35
C VAL A 271 15.96 20.27 16.62
N LEU A 272 15.11 20.29 15.59
CA LEU A 272 14.86 19.13 14.74
C LEU A 272 15.72 19.22 13.46
N ALA A 273 15.96 18.07 12.82
CA ALA A 273 16.60 18.04 11.52
C ALA A 273 15.53 17.91 10.43
N LYS A 274 15.55 18.80 9.44
CA LYS A 274 14.72 18.68 8.22
C LYS A 274 15.60 18.23 7.06
N LEU A 275 15.25 17.10 6.46
CA LEU A 275 15.84 16.62 5.20
C LEU A 275 15.15 17.34 4.04
N ARG A 276 15.71 18.49 3.63
CA ARG A 276 15.22 19.33 2.55
C ARG A 276 15.40 18.64 1.19
N PHE A 277 14.36 18.61 0.38
CA PHE A 277 14.43 18.09 -0.99
C PHE A 277 14.98 19.15 -1.95
N GLY A 278 15.58 18.71 -3.06
CA GLY A 278 16.11 19.64 -4.06
C GLY A 278 15.04 20.52 -4.72
N LYS A 279 13.79 20.07 -4.73
CA LYS A 279 12.61 20.82 -5.15
C LYS A 279 11.38 20.37 -4.37
N PRO A 280 10.39 21.24 -4.11
CA PRO A 280 9.10 20.83 -3.57
C PRO A 280 8.44 19.78 -4.46
N LEU A 281 7.84 18.77 -3.84
CA LEU A 281 7.10 17.71 -4.50
C LEU A 281 5.65 18.15 -4.70
N ALA A 282 5.11 17.90 -5.90
CA ALA A 282 3.68 17.97 -6.14
C ALA A 282 2.99 16.73 -5.56
N ARG A 283 1.69 16.81 -5.31
CA ARG A 283 0.88 15.70 -4.82
C ARG A 283 1.00 14.49 -5.74
N GLY A 284 1.27 13.32 -5.15
CA GLY A 284 1.49 12.06 -5.87
C GLY A 284 2.90 11.89 -6.45
N GLN A 285 3.74 12.93 -6.41
CA GLN A 285 5.13 12.82 -6.85
C GLN A 285 5.95 11.97 -5.86
N ARG A 286 6.86 11.17 -6.43
CA ARG A 286 7.73 10.26 -5.69
C ARG A 286 9.15 10.81 -5.53
N LEU A 287 9.80 10.46 -4.43
CA LEU A 287 11.22 10.75 -4.20
C LEU A 287 11.88 9.64 -3.37
N THR A 288 13.10 9.25 -3.76
CA THR A 288 13.97 8.38 -2.95
C THR A 288 15.10 9.21 -2.36
N PHE A 289 15.33 9.11 -1.05
CA PHE A 289 16.39 9.82 -0.33
C PHE A 289 16.87 9.02 0.87
N GLY A 290 18.04 9.38 1.41
CA GLY A 290 18.68 8.66 2.51
C GLY A 290 19.32 9.59 3.51
N SER A 291 19.35 9.17 4.77
CA SER A 291 19.99 9.86 5.88
C SER A 291 20.74 8.88 6.78
N GLU A 292 21.75 9.39 7.47
CA GLU A 292 22.54 8.66 8.45
C GLU A 292 22.51 9.39 9.79
N ALA A 293 22.49 8.66 10.90
CA ALA A 293 22.74 9.18 12.23
C ALA A 293 23.83 8.32 12.89
N ILE A 294 24.88 8.96 13.39
CA ILE A 294 26.00 8.31 14.07
C ILE A 294 26.04 8.80 15.52
N GLU A 295 26.00 7.87 16.47
CA GLU A 295 26.24 8.17 17.88
C GLU A 295 27.71 7.92 18.20
N GLU A 296 28.43 9.01 18.44
CA GLU A 296 29.84 8.93 18.83
C GLU A 296 30.00 8.49 20.30
N ARG A 297 28.98 8.69 21.15
CA ARG A 297 28.99 8.30 22.57
C ARG A 297 28.14 7.07 22.80
N VAL A 298 28.77 5.93 22.57
CA VAL A 298 28.18 4.59 22.72
C VAL A 298 28.24 4.17 24.20
N ASP A 299 27.45 4.81 25.07
CA ASP A 299 27.52 4.61 26.53
C ASP A 299 26.27 3.92 27.13
N LYS A 300 25.17 3.83 26.37
CA LYS A 300 23.89 3.25 26.82
C LYS A 300 23.50 2.01 26.04
N GLU A 301 23.40 0.89 26.75
CA GLU A 301 22.82 -0.35 26.24
C GLU A 301 21.44 -0.10 25.65
N HIS A 302 21.24 -0.51 24.39
CA HIS A 302 19.94 -0.49 23.73
C HIS A 302 19.30 -1.87 23.82
N ARG A 303 17.97 -1.93 23.80
CA ARG A 303 17.22 -3.21 23.83
C ARG A 303 16.23 -3.35 22.68
N TRP A 304 16.15 -2.35 21.81
CA TRP A 304 15.35 -2.38 20.60
C TRP A 304 15.80 -1.30 19.61
N VAL A 305 15.36 -1.48 18.38
CA VAL A 305 15.31 -0.47 17.32
C VAL A 305 13.84 -0.24 16.97
N ASN A 306 13.40 1.01 16.93
CA ASN A 306 12.02 1.35 16.59
C ASN A 306 11.92 2.35 15.41
N VAL A 307 10.73 2.32 14.80
CA VAL A 307 10.25 3.26 13.79
C VAL A 307 8.88 3.75 14.24
N ASP A 308 8.83 5.04 14.55
CA ASP A 308 7.59 5.78 14.77
C ASP A 308 6.98 6.18 13.41
N VAL A 309 5.71 5.85 13.19
CA VAL A 309 5.01 6.21 11.95
C VAL A 309 4.31 7.57 12.13
N ASP A 310 5.08 8.64 11.99
CA ASP A 310 4.66 10.05 12.11
C ASP A 310 4.14 10.66 10.79
N HIS A 311 3.86 9.82 9.81
CA HIS A 311 3.44 10.16 8.46
C HIS A 311 2.18 9.35 8.08
N HIS A 312 1.78 9.35 6.80
CA HIS A 312 0.50 8.76 6.37
C HIS A 312 0.48 7.21 6.28
N GLY A 313 1.47 6.54 6.87
CA GLY A 313 1.63 5.07 6.84
C GLY A 313 2.77 4.59 5.93
N ILE A 314 3.10 3.31 6.07
CA ILE A 314 4.07 2.59 5.21
C ILE A 314 3.34 1.44 4.51
N ALA A 315 3.60 1.26 3.22
CA ALA A 315 3.06 0.17 2.42
C ALA A 315 3.32 -1.22 3.04
N PRO A 316 2.52 -2.25 2.71
CA PRO A 316 2.80 -3.63 3.09
C PRO A 316 4.17 -4.09 2.57
N GLY A 317 4.91 -4.79 3.42
CA GLY A 317 6.25 -5.28 3.11
C GLY A 317 6.29 -6.41 2.10
N ALA A 318 7.10 -6.24 1.04
CA ALA A 318 7.41 -7.30 0.08
C ALA A 318 8.92 -7.41 -0.14
N LEU A 319 9.37 -8.63 -0.43
CA LEU A 319 10.73 -8.89 -0.88
C LEU A 319 10.68 -9.14 -2.40
N ASP A 320 11.75 -8.80 -3.11
CA ASP A 320 11.91 -9.21 -4.51
C ASP A 320 12.32 -10.68 -4.64
N VAL A 321 12.64 -11.10 -5.88
CA VAL A 321 13.01 -12.47 -6.22
C VAL A 321 14.34 -12.91 -5.59
N ASP A 322 15.21 -11.94 -5.30
CA ASP A 322 16.52 -12.17 -4.69
C ASP A 322 16.44 -12.12 -3.15
N GLY A 323 15.26 -11.84 -2.61
CA GLY A 323 15.01 -11.74 -1.17
C GLY A 323 15.29 -10.35 -0.60
N ASP A 324 15.51 -9.35 -1.45
CA ASP A 324 15.82 -7.98 -1.04
C ASP A 324 14.56 -7.14 -0.77
N PRO A 325 14.63 -6.15 0.14
CA PRO A 325 13.50 -5.29 0.48
C PRO A 325 13.04 -4.40 -0.69
N ALA A 326 11.94 -4.78 -1.33
CA ALA A 326 11.37 -4.06 -2.48
C ALA A 326 10.42 -2.93 -2.05
N VAL A 327 9.52 -3.21 -1.10
CA VAL A 327 8.50 -2.27 -0.59
C VAL A 327 8.20 -2.50 0.88
N GLY A 328 7.59 -1.50 1.51
CA GLY A 328 7.17 -1.49 2.91
C GLY A 328 8.30 -1.19 3.89
N LEU A 329 8.11 -1.57 5.15
CA LEU A 329 9.10 -1.39 6.21
C LEU A 329 9.97 -2.63 6.36
N THR A 330 11.29 -2.44 6.29
CA THR A 330 12.28 -3.44 6.69
C THR A 330 13.26 -2.85 7.69
N ILE A 331 13.56 -3.62 8.73
CA ILE A 331 14.59 -3.30 9.72
C ILE A 331 15.67 -4.37 9.64
N ARG A 332 16.93 -3.93 9.49
CA ARG A 332 18.16 -4.71 9.50
C ARG A 332 18.98 -4.28 10.72
N VAL A 333 19.46 -5.24 11.50
CA VAL A 333 20.34 -4.97 12.64
C VAL A 333 21.55 -5.90 12.55
N ASN A 334 22.72 -5.28 12.52
CA ASN A 334 24.02 -5.92 12.61
C ASN A 334 24.56 -5.75 14.04
N PHE A 335 25.04 -6.85 14.62
CA PHE A 335 25.48 -6.98 15.99
C PHE A 335 26.94 -7.39 16.03
N ASP A 336 27.79 -6.58 16.67
CA ASP A 336 29.16 -6.97 17.00
C ASP A 336 29.19 -7.92 18.22
N ASP A 337 28.38 -7.64 19.23
CA ASP A 337 28.07 -8.51 20.35
C ASP A 337 26.75 -9.24 20.11
N ARG A 338 26.71 -10.57 20.25
CA ARG A 338 25.51 -11.36 19.93
C ARG A 338 24.43 -11.26 21.03
N PRO A 339 23.17 -10.89 20.71
CA PRO A 339 22.07 -10.97 21.66
C PRO A 339 21.63 -12.42 21.91
N GLU A 340 21.07 -12.69 23.10
CA GLU A 340 20.50 -13.99 23.48
C GLU A 340 19.24 -14.31 22.65
N SER A 341 18.43 -13.29 22.35
CA SER A 341 17.21 -13.44 21.56
C SER A 341 16.79 -12.12 20.92
N CYS A 342 16.21 -12.19 19.73
CA CYS A 342 15.60 -11.07 19.03
C CYS A 342 14.14 -11.40 18.68
N TRP A 343 13.27 -10.39 18.67
CA TRP A 343 11.91 -10.52 18.17
C TRP A 343 11.42 -9.22 17.56
N TRP A 344 10.48 -9.30 16.62
CA TRP A 344 9.82 -8.12 16.09
C TRP A 344 8.53 -7.81 16.84
N TYR A 345 8.13 -6.55 16.84
CA TYR A 345 6.85 -6.08 17.38
C TYR A 345 6.22 -5.06 16.45
N ALA A 346 4.90 -4.98 16.49
CA ALA A 346 4.08 -4.09 15.67
C ALA A 346 2.86 -3.64 16.49
N GLU A 347 2.57 -2.34 16.53
CA GLU A 347 1.38 -1.78 17.18
C GLU A 347 1.26 -2.19 18.67
N GLN A 348 2.40 -2.21 19.36
CA GLN A 348 2.49 -2.60 20.77
C GLN A 348 2.92 -1.43 21.65
N THR A 349 2.47 -1.44 22.91
CA THR A 349 2.92 -0.52 23.94
C THR A 349 4.38 -0.78 24.33
N ASP A 350 5.00 0.21 24.96
CA ASP A 350 6.39 0.14 25.45
C ASP A 350 6.64 -1.05 26.39
N HIS A 351 5.65 -1.42 27.19
CA HIS A 351 5.74 -2.57 28.10
C HIS A 351 5.62 -3.90 27.37
N GLU A 352 4.72 -3.99 26.38
CA GLU A 352 4.49 -5.21 25.61
C GLU A 352 5.71 -5.61 24.78
N ARG A 353 6.37 -4.63 24.13
CA ARG A 353 7.55 -4.92 23.30
C ARG A 353 8.74 -5.50 24.07
N LEU A 354 8.82 -5.27 25.39
CA LEU A 354 9.90 -5.80 26.23
C LEU A 354 9.68 -7.26 26.65
N ARG A 355 8.48 -7.80 26.45
CA ARG A 355 8.16 -9.18 26.79
C ARG A 355 8.60 -10.09 25.66
N ARG A 356 9.66 -10.87 25.92
CA ARG A 356 10.13 -11.90 24.99
C ARG A 356 8.97 -12.88 24.69
N PRO A 357 8.66 -13.15 23.40
CA PRO A 357 7.69 -14.17 23.02
C PRO A 357 8.13 -15.58 23.44
N PRO A 358 7.18 -16.51 23.65
CA PRO A 358 7.51 -17.90 23.98
C PRO A 358 8.26 -18.59 22.83
N ALA A 359 8.99 -19.67 23.15
CA ALA A 359 9.70 -20.45 22.14
C ALA A 359 8.75 -20.95 21.04
N GLY A 360 9.18 -20.85 19.78
CA GLY A 360 8.39 -21.22 18.61
C GLY A 360 7.40 -20.16 18.11
N ASP A 361 7.30 -19.00 18.78
CA ASP A 361 6.48 -17.89 18.31
C ASP A 361 7.05 -17.27 17.03
N ARG A 362 6.17 -16.95 16.06
CA ARG A 362 6.51 -16.32 14.78
C ARG A 362 7.19 -14.95 14.91
N HIS A 363 7.09 -14.31 16.07
CA HIS A 363 7.72 -13.02 16.35
C HIS A 363 9.21 -13.17 16.67
N LEU A 364 9.65 -14.35 17.12
CA LEU A 364 11.06 -14.63 17.36
C LEU A 364 11.86 -14.63 16.06
N LEU A 365 13.03 -14.01 16.10
CA LEU A 365 13.95 -13.92 14.98
C LEU A 365 15.18 -14.77 15.28
N ALA A 366 15.60 -15.57 14.30
CA ALA A 366 16.88 -16.26 14.37
C ALA A 366 18.01 -15.23 14.29
N VAL A 367 18.85 -15.19 15.32
CA VAL A 367 20.07 -14.38 15.33
C VAL A 367 21.14 -15.20 14.60
N GLY A 368 21.36 -14.89 13.32
CA GLY A 368 22.39 -15.54 12.50
C GLY A 368 23.80 -15.13 12.92
N ASP A 369 24.67 -14.88 11.94
CA ASP A 369 26.05 -14.40 12.13
C ASP A 369 26.08 -12.92 12.60
N GLY A 370 25.47 -12.64 13.76
CA GLY A 370 25.30 -11.28 14.27
C GLY A 370 24.29 -10.44 13.48
N PHE A 371 23.47 -11.05 12.62
CA PHE A 371 22.52 -10.32 11.78
C PHE A 371 21.07 -10.75 12.03
N VAL A 372 20.17 -9.78 12.04
CA VAL A 372 18.73 -10.01 11.95
C VAL A 372 18.08 -9.05 10.95
N GLN A 373 17.08 -9.55 10.24
CA GLN A 373 16.24 -8.78 9.34
C GLN A 373 14.78 -9.14 9.54
N HIS A 374 13.92 -8.12 9.54
CA HIS A 374 12.48 -8.33 9.47
C HIS A 374 11.82 -7.36 8.50
N THR A 375 10.96 -7.88 7.64
CA THR A 375 10.11 -7.12 6.72
C THR A 375 8.65 -7.24 7.15
N PHE A 376 8.04 -6.12 7.53
CA PHE A 376 6.69 -6.07 8.05
C PHE A 376 5.68 -6.25 6.92
N ARG A 377 5.11 -7.45 6.80
CA ARG A 377 4.21 -7.83 5.69
C ARG A 377 2.86 -7.11 5.72
N ALA A 378 2.42 -6.66 6.89
CA ALA A 378 1.18 -5.92 7.06
C ALA A 378 1.38 -4.41 6.79
N LEU A 379 0.26 -3.68 6.68
CA LEU A 379 0.25 -2.21 6.63
C LEU A 379 0.88 -1.66 7.91
N CYS A 380 1.86 -0.75 7.81
CA CYS A 380 2.36 -0.04 8.99
C CYS A 380 1.52 1.23 9.20
N GLN A 381 0.67 1.20 10.20
CA GLN A 381 -0.36 2.18 10.51
C GLN A 381 0.24 3.50 11.00
N PRO A 382 -0.34 4.65 10.62
CA PRO A 382 -0.02 5.92 11.26
C PRO A 382 -0.26 5.86 12.76
N ARG A 383 0.58 6.58 13.52
CA ARG A 383 0.52 6.69 14.99
C ARG A 383 0.89 5.41 15.74
N GLU A 384 1.47 4.43 15.05
CA GLU A 384 1.92 3.19 15.65
C GLU A 384 3.44 3.05 15.61
N ASN A 385 3.95 2.11 16.41
CA ASN A 385 5.37 1.77 16.50
C ASN A 385 5.64 0.37 15.95
N TYR A 386 6.76 0.25 15.23
CA TYR A 386 7.25 -1.00 14.66
C TYR A 386 8.74 -1.14 14.96
N GLY A 387 9.19 -2.35 15.29
CA GLY A 387 10.59 -2.51 15.68
C GLY A 387 11.06 -3.93 15.84
N ILE A 388 12.36 -4.04 16.15
CA ILE A 388 13.01 -5.27 16.59
C ILE A 388 13.52 -5.03 18.00
N ALA A 389 13.06 -5.83 18.94
CA ALA A 389 13.55 -5.89 20.31
C ALA A 389 14.54 -7.05 20.46
N PHE A 390 15.45 -6.91 21.42
CA PHE A 390 16.47 -7.90 21.69
C PHE A 390 16.86 -7.91 23.17
N ARG A 391 17.32 -9.08 23.61
CA ARG A 391 17.77 -9.32 24.98
C ARG A 391 19.25 -9.67 24.98
N TRP A 392 20.01 -9.00 25.82
CA TRP A 392 21.41 -9.30 26.05
C TRP A 392 21.60 -10.44 27.06
N PRO A 393 22.68 -11.22 26.94
CA PRO A 393 23.09 -12.14 27.99
C PRO A 393 23.22 -11.39 29.33
N SER A 394 22.62 -11.95 30.37
CA SER A 394 22.85 -11.47 31.74
C SER A 394 24.31 -11.75 32.08
N ALA A 395 25.01 -10.75 32.63
CA ALA A 395 26.41 -10.86 33.01
C ALA A 395 26.62 -11.89 34.13
#